data_AF-A0A969PJM5-F1
#
_entry.id   AF-A0A969PJM5-F1
#
_cell.length_a   1.000
_cell.length_b   1.000
_cell.length_c   1.000
_cell.angle_alpha   90.00
_cell.angle_beta   90.00
_cell.angle_gamma   90.00
#
_symmetry.space_group_name_H-M   'P 1'
#
loop_
_entity.id
_entity.type
_entity.pdbx_description
1 polymer ?
#
loop_
_entity_poly.entity_id
_entity_poly.type
_entity_poly.pdbx_seq_one_letter_code
_entity_poly.pdbx_strand_id
1 'polypeptide(L)'
;MLVTSPAGYGVKKTLELIMPSWESVIFSVLAGMMRAYQHFVEIGLFLTTLVGPLAVGGSLLPVENKPFFAWLIGFFSIGFSKLTFNMVAGLSAVAAAENYSVGGDQIPIYIIFALFAPVLASGLALFGGMATWHSITSATESAVGFTGKLLNTVT
;
A
#
# COMPACT_ATOMS: atom_id res chain seq x y z
N MET A 1 15.20 41.31 38.90
CA MET A 1 14.84 41.37 37.46
C MET A 1 16.15 41.35 36.67
N LEU A 2 16.73 40.16 36.47
CA LEU A 2 17.98 40.03 35.71
C LEU A 2 17.62 39.87 34.24
N VAL A 3 17.86 40.93 33.47
CA VAL A 3 17.77 40.95 32.00
C VAL A 3 18.87 40.03 31.49
N THR A 4 18.54 38.78 31.15
CA THR A 4 19.47 37.90 30.44
C THR A 4 19.60 38.39 29.01
N SER A 5 20.83 38.71 28.60
CA SER A 5 21.18 39.31 27.31
C SER A 5 20.52 38.60 26.10
N PRO A 6 20.00 39.35 25.10
CA PRO A 6 19.37 38.81 23.89
C PRO A 6 20.30 37.96 23.01
N ALA A 7 21.62 38.01 23.22
CA ALA A 7 22.59 37.19 22.49
C ALA A 7 22.56 35.70 22.89
N GLY A 8 22.17 35.38 24.13
CA GLY A 8 22.13 33.99 24.63
C GLY A 8 20.92 33.19 24.12
N TYR A 9 19.82 33.86 23.79
CA TYR A 9 18.59 33.22 23.31
C TYR A 9 18.76 32.66 21.90
N GLY A 10 19.48 33.39 21.03
CA GLY A 10 19.80 32.94 19.68
C GLY A 10 20.68 31.69 19.69
N VAL A 11 21.74 31.68 20.48
CA VAL A 11 22.65 30.52 20.58
C VAL A 11 21.95 29.29 21.14
N LYS A 12 21.06 29.42 22.15
CA LYS A 12 20.28 28.29 22.65
C LYS A 12 19.30 27.74 21.62
N LYS A 13 18.61 28.62 20.88
CA LYS A 13 17.67 28.21 19.83
C LYS A 13 18.38 27.60 18.62
N THR A 14 19.57 28.11 18.28
CA THR A 14 20.44 27.52 17.26
C THR A 14 20.99 26.19 17.73
N LEU A 15 21.43 26.06 19.00
CA LEU A 15 21.84 24.78 19.56
C LEU A 15 20.70 23.77 19.54
N GLU A 16 19.50 24.11 20.01
CA GLU A 16 18.27 23.29 19.87
C GLU A 16 17.93 22.92 18.41
N LEU A 17 18.37 23.72 17.44
CA LEU A 17 18.22 23.44 16.01
C LEU A 17 19.27 22.44 15.49
N ILE A 18 20.46 22.39 16.10
CA ILE A 18 21.59 21.54 15.67
C ILE A 18 21.60 20.21 16.44
N MET A 19 21.18 20.19 17.71
CA MET A 19 20.92 18.94 18.41
C MET A 19 19.57 18.40 17.93
N PRO A 20 19.51 17.16 17.40
CA PRO A 20 18.24 16.57 17.02
C PRO A 20 17.36 16.52 18.27
N SER A 21 16.26 17.26 18.27
CA SER A 21 15.18 17.02 19.21
C SER A 21 14.71 15.56 19.04
N TRP A 22 14.29 14.92 20.12
CA TRP A 22 13.76 13.54 20.06
C TRP A 22 12.61 13.42 19.05
N GLU A 23 11.87 14.50 18.82
CA GLU A 23 10.83 14.63 17.79
C GLU A 23 11.37 14.45 16.36
N SER A 24 12.55 15.00 16.06
CA SER A 24 13.18 14.88 14.73
C SER A 24 13.58 13.44 14.42
N VAL A 25 14.07 12.71 15.43
CA VAL A 25 14.40 11.29 15.31
C VAL A 25 13.14 10.46 15.02
N ILE A 26 12.08 10.67 15.80
CA ILE A 26 10.79 9.99 15.61
C ILE A 26 10.26 10.25 14.20
N PHE A 27 10.23 11.51 13.77
CA PHE A 27 9.79 11.87 12.42
C PHE A 27 10.61 11.16 11.33
N SER A 28 11.93 11.15 11.45
CA SER A 28 12.81 10.53 10.46
C SER A 28 12.58 9.02 10.32
N VAL A 29 12.32 8.32 11.44
CA VAL A 29 12.02 6.88 11.46
C VAL A 29 10.66 6.62 10.83
N LEU A 30 9.63 7.40 11.19
CA LEU A 30 8.28 7.25 10.65
C LEU A 30 8.24 7.53 9.13
N ALA A 31 8.92 8.59 8.69
CA ALA A 31 9.07 8.90 7.27
C ALA A 31 9.91 7.86 6.51
N GLY A 32 10.90 7.26 7.17
CA GLY A 32 11.68 6.15 6.64
C GLY A 32 10.84 4.90 6.41
N MET A 33 10.01 4.53 7.38
CA MET A 33 9.12 3.37 7.29
C MET A 33 8.10 3.50 6.14
N MET A 34 7.59 4.71 5.92
CA MET A 34 6.69 5.01 4.81
C MET A 34 7.36 4.80 3.44
N ARG A 35 8.60 5.29 3.27
CA ARG A 35 9.38 5.09 2.04
C ARG A 35 9.77 3.63 1.84
N ALA A 36 10.10 2.92 2.92
CA ALA A 36 10.41 1.49 2.85
C ALA A 36 9.23 0.68 2.29
N TYR A 37 8.00 0.96 2.72
CA TYR A 37 6.81 0.30 2.18
C TYR A 37 6.64 0.53 0.68
N GLN A 38 6.79 1.78 0.20
CA GLN A 38 6.68 2.09 -1.24
C GLN A 38 7.72 1.32 -2.07
N HIS A 39 8.96 1.26 -1.60
CA HIS A 39 10.01 0.48 -2.26
C HIS A 39 9.72 -1.03 -2.21
N PHE A 40 9.16 -1.54 -1.12
CA PHE A 40 8.77 -2.95 -1.02
C PHE A 40 7.71 -3.32 -2.05
N VAL A 41 6.72 -2.46 -2.26
CA VAL A 41 5.68 -2.64 -3.29
C VAL A 41 6.25 -2.55 -4.70
N GLU A 42 7.20 -1.64 -4.95
CA GLU A 42 7.91 -1.54 -6.24
C GLU A 42 8.75 -2.79 -6.54
N ILE A 43 9.46 -3.31 -5.54
CA ILE A 43 10.20 -4.56 -5.64
C ILE A 43 9.24 -5.72 -5.90
N GLY A 44 8.09 -5.76 -5.21
CA GLY A 44 7.03 -6.75 -5.46
C GLY A 44 6.54 -6.72 -6.91
N LEU A 45 6.27 -5.52 -7.45
CA LEU A 45 5.84 -5.36 -8.85
C LEU A 45 6.93 -5.83 -9.83
N PHE A 46 8.20 -5.52 -9.55
CA PHE A 46 9.34 -5.96 -10.34
C PHE A 46 9.47 -7.49 -10.35
N LEU A 47 9.38 -8.12 -9.17
CA LEU A 47 9.42 -9.58 -9.03
C LEU A 47 8.25 -10.26 -9.75
N THR A 48 7.03 -9.75 -9.60
CA THR A 48 5.86 -10.31 -10.31
C THR A 48 5.99 -10.15 -11.82
N THR A 49 6.58 -9.04 -12.29
CA THR A 49 6.89 -8.86 -13.72
C THR A 49 7.88 -9.91 -14.21
N LEU A 50 8.91 -10.21 -13.42
CA LEU A 50 9.93 -11.20 -13.76
C LEU A 50 9.39 -12.64 -13.82
N VAL A 51 8.31 -12.93 -13.06
CA VAL A 51 7.57 -14.20 -13.11
C VAL A 51 6.58 -14.26 -14.29
N GLY A 52 6.32 -13.15 -14.99
CA GLY A 52 5.39 -13.07 -16.12
C GLY A 52 5.62 -14.12 -17.23
N PRO A 53 6.86 -14.30 -17.74
CA PRO A 53 7.14 -15.33 -18.75
C PRO A 53 6.84 -16.75 -18.27
N LEU A 54 7.03 -17.05 -16.99
CA LEU A 54 6.70 -18.36 -16.40
C LEU A 54 5.20 -18.59 -16.34
N ALA A 55 4.41 -17.55 -16.02
CA ALA A 55 2.95 -17.63 -16.01
C ALA A 55 2.38 -17.85 -17.42
N VAL A 56 2.97 -17.21 -18.44
CA VAL A 56 2.61 -17.42 -19.85
C VAL A 56 3.01 -18.82 -20.31
N GLY A 57 4.24 -19.27 -19.97
CA GLY A 57 4.73 -20.61 -20.29
C GLY A 57 3.93 -21.71 -19.61
N GLY A 58 3.52 -21.51 -18.36
CA GLY A 58 2.64 -22.43 -17.63
C GLY A 58 1.25 -22.54 -18.24
N SER A 59 0.76 -21.51 -18.94
CA SER A 59 -0.53 -21.56 -19.65
C SER A 59 -0.50 -22.46 -20.88
N LEU A 60 0.68 -22.87 -21.35
CA LEU A 60 0.84 -23.81 -22.46
C LEU A 60 0.77 -25.28 -22.00
N LEU A 61 0.86 -25.54 -20.69
CA LEU A 61 0.65 -26.86 -20.14
C LEU A 61 -0.86 -27.11 -19.97
N PRO A 62 -1.38 -28.32 -20.29
CA PRO A 62 -2.78 -28.68 -20.11
C PRO A 62 -3.12 -28.95 -18.63
N VAL A 63 -2.82 -27.99 -17.76
CA VAL A 63 -3.19 -28.01 -16.34
C VAL A 63 -4.46 -27.19 -16.18
N GLU A 64 -5.46 -27.73 -15.49
CA GLU A 64 -6.82 -27.18 -15.39
C GLU A 64 -6.89 -25.72 -14.90
N ASN A 65 -5.90 -25.26 -14.13
CA ASN A 65 -5.87 -23.91 -13.59
C ASN A 65 -5.12 -22.98 -14.53
N LYS A 66 -5.78 -21.97 -15.10
CA LYS A 66 -5.16 -20.99 -16.04
C LYS A 66 -4.18 -20.08 -15.27
N PRO A 67 -2.87 -20.37 -15.28
CA PRO A 67 -1.91 -19.70 -14.40
C PRO A 67 -1.68 -18.24 -14.81
N PHE A 68 -1.99 -17.91 -16.07
CA PHE A 68 -1.99 -16.56 -16.59
C PHE A 68 -2.97 -15.62 -15.85
N PHE A 69 -4.19 -16.08 -15.55
CA PHE A 69 -5.18 -15.25 -14.84
C PHE A 69 -4.80 -15.04 -13.38
N ALA A 70 -4.25 -16.07 -12.72
CA ALA A 70 -3.73 -15.94 -11.36
C ALA A 70 -2.59 -14.92 -11.27
N TRP A 71 -1.66 -14.95 -12.23
CA TRP A 71 -0.59 -13.97 -12.33
C TRP A 71 -1.12 -12.54 -12.57
N LEU A 72 -2.09 -12.38 -13.47
CA LEU A 72 -2.65 -11.08 -13.81
C LEU A 72 -3.37 -10.45 -12.61
N ILE A 73 -4.14 -11.23 -11.86
CA ILE A 73 -4.79 -10.76 -10.62
C ILE A 73 -3.76 -10.39 -9.56
N GLY A 74 -2.69 -11.17 -9.42
CA GLY A 74 -1.57 -10.84 -8.52
C GLY A 74 -0.85 -9.54 -8.90
N PHE A 75 -0.57 -9.35 -10.18
CA PHE A 75 0.06 -8.13 -10.71
C PHE A 75 -0.79 -6.89 -10.46
N PHE A 76 -2.08 -6.95 -10.77
CA PHE A 76 -3.01 -5.84 -10.51
C PHE A 76 -3.24 -5.59 -9.01
N SER A 77 -3.27 -6.63 -8.17
CA SER A 77 -3.44 -6.49 -6.72
C SER A 77 -2.27 -5.71 -6.08
N ILE A 78 -1.03 -6.03 -6.46
CA ILE A 78 0.16 -5.31 -5.95
C ILE A 78 0.14 -3.84 -6.40
N GLY A 79 -0.18 -3.59 -7.68
CA GLY A 79 -0.33 -2.23 -8.21
C GLY A 79 -1.45 -1.44 -7.56
N PHE A 80 -2.58 -2.10 -7.27
CA PHE A 80 -3.71 -1.52 -6.55
C PHE A 80 -3.32 -1.10 -5.13
N SER A 81 -2.49 -1.89 -4.43
CA SER A 81 -1.99 -1.52 -3.09
C SER A 81 -1.23 -0.18 -3.10
N LYS A 82 -0.44 0.10 -4.16
CA LYS A 82 0.29 1.37 -4.31
C LYS A 82 -0.66 2.55 -4.53
N LEU A 83 -1.68 2.35 -5.35
CA LEU A 83 -2.70 3.37 -5.62
C LEU A 83 -3.50 3.68 -4.36
N THR A 84 -3.95 2.67 -3.62
CA THR A 84 -4.69 2.85 -2.36
C THR A 84 -3.84 3.56 -1.31
N PHE A 85 -2.56 3.19 -1.18
CA PHE A 85 -1.63 3.87 -0.27
C PHE A 85 -1.51 5.37 -0.59
N ASN A 86 -1.34 5.73 -1.87
CA ASN A 86 -1.24 7.13 -2.30
C ASN A 86 -2.56 7.90 -2.15
N MET A 87 -3.71 7.24 -2.36
CA MET A 87 -5.02 7.85 -2.14
C MET A 87 -5.25 8.19 -0.66
N VAL A 88 -4.86 7.30 0.25
CA VAL A 88 -4.91 7.54 1.69
C VAL A 88 -4.01 8.74 2.04
N ALA A 89 -2.79 8.80 1.50
CA ALA A 89 -1.87 9.93 1.66
C ALA A 89 -2.42 11.27 1.14
N GLY A 90 -3.15 11.27 0.03
CA GLY A 90 -3.82 12.46 -0.49
C GLY A 90 -4.94 12.96 0.42
N LEU A 91 -5.82 12.05 0.85
CA LEU A 91 -6.93 12.39 1.76
C LEU A 91 -6.44 12.94 3.10
N SER A 92 -5.36 12.38 3.63
CA SER A 92 -4.77 12.88 4.87
C SER A 92 -4.05 14.21 4.73
N ALA A 93 -3.47 14.49 3.56
CA ALA A 93 -2.83 15.79 3.32
C ALA A 93 -3.88 16.90 3.36
N VAL A 94 -5.07 16.66 2.82
CA VAL A 94 -6.22 17.57 2.91
C VAL A 94 -6.68 17.71 4.36
N ALA A 95 -6.88 16.59 5.07
CA ALA A 95 -7.28 16.63 6.48
C ALA A 95 -6.22 17.34 7.37
N ALA A 96 -4.93 17.16 7.08
CA ALA A 96 -3.87 17.86 7.77
C ALA A 96 -3.92 19.36 7.44
N ALA A 97 -4.11 19.76 6.19
CA ALA A 97 -4.19 21.16 5.78
C ALA A 97 -5.36 21.93 6.44
N GLU A 98 -6.48 21.25 6.71
CA GLU A 98 -7.64 21.84 7.37
C GLU A 98 -7.50 21.92 8.90
N ASN A 99 -6.76 20.99 9.52
CA ASN A 99 -6.62 20.89 10.98
C ASN A 99 -5.30 21.48 11.52
N TYR A 100 -4.31 21.76 10.67
CA TYR A 100 -3.05 22.38 11.07
C TYR A 100 -3.19 23.89 11.24
N SER A 101 -3.56 24.31 12.46
CA SER A 101 -3.15 25.64 12.93
C SER A 101 -1.63 25.64 13.12
N VAL A 102 -0.97 26.72 12.72
CA VAL A 102 0.49 26.92 12.72
C VAL A 102 1.05 26.71 14.14
N GLY A 103 1.44 25.47 14.49
CA GLY A 103 1.99 25.11 15.80
C GLY A 103 1.61 23.76 16.42
N GLY A 104 0.75 22.93 15.78
CA GLY A 104 0.41 21.59 16.28
C GLY A 104 1.50 20.52 16.10
N ASP A 105 1.52 19.49 16.95
CA ASP A 105 2.41 18.33 16.86
C ASP A 105 2.01 17.39 15.71
N GLN A 106 2.92 17.19 14.73
CA GLN A 106 2.69 16.43 13.49
C GLN A 106 2.79 14.92 13.70
N ILE A 107 3.39 14.49 14.81
CA ILE A 107 3.70 13.10 15.08
C ILE A 107 2.47 12.17 15.04
N PRO A 108 1.28 12.52 15.55
CA PRO A 108 0.10 11.65 15.51
C PRO A 108 -0.34 11.27 14.09
N ILE A 109 -0.26 12.21 13.14
CA ILE A 109 -0.63 11.95 11.73
C ILE A 109 0.39 11.01 11.09
N TYR A 110 1.68 11.20 11.35
CA TYR A 110 2.73 10.33 10.81
C TYR A 110 2.67 8.90 11.37
N ILE A 111 2.23 8.71 12.63
CA ILE A 111 2.06 7.37 13.23
C ILE A 111 0.94 6.60 12.51
N ILE A 112 -0.21 7.25 12.28
CA ILE A 112 -1.34 6.66 11.55
C ILE A 112 -0.87 6.23 10.15
N PHE A 113 -0.07 7.06 9.52
CA PHE A 113 0.45 6.83 8.18
C PHE A 113 1.49 5.74 8.06
N ALA A 114 2.43 5.69 8.98
CA ALA A 114 3.54 4.76 8.90
C ALA A 114 3.10 3.32 9.24
N LEU A 115 2.08 3.15 10.08
CA LEU A 115 1.62 1.83 10.54
C LEU A 115 0.28 1.39 9.95
N PHE A 116 -0.75 2.23 9.98
CA PHE A 116 -2.11 1.81 9.63
C PHE A 116 -2.37 1.87 8.13
N ALA A 117 -1.79 2.85 7.42
CA ALA A 117 -1.97 2.96 5.96
C ALA A 117 -1.40 1.75 5.18
N PRO A 118 -0.21 1.21 5.49
CA PRO A 118 0.30 -0.01 4.86
C PRO A 118 -0.59 -1.24 5.08
N VAL A 119 -1.11 -1.41 6.31
CA VAL A 119 -1.99 -2.53 6.66
C VAL A 119 -3.31 -2.42 5.90
N LEU A 120 -3.91 -1.23 5.85
CA LEU A 120 -5.15 -0.97 5.12
C LEU A 120 -4.96 -1.20 3.61
N ALA A 121 -3.88 -0.67 3.03
CA ALA A 121 -3.59 -0.82 1.61
C ALA A 121 -3.34 -2.29 1.22
N SER A 122 -2.55 -3.02 2.03
CA SER A 122 -2.28 -4.45 1.81
C SER A 122 -3.53 -5.29 2.01
N GLY A 123 -4.34 -4.99 3.03
CA GLY A 123 -5.61 -5.66 3.29
C GLY A 123 -6.58 -5.49 2.12
N LEU A 124 -6.80 -4.25 1.66
CA LEU A 124 -7.69 -3.98 0.53
C LEU A 124 -7.23 -4.66 -0.76
N ALA A 125 -5.91 -4.70 -1.01
CA ALA A 125 -5.35 -5.43 -2.14
C ALA A 125 -5.59 -6.95 -2.05
N LEU A 126 -5.39 -7.54 -0.87
CA LEU A 126 -5.58 -8.99 -0.64
C LEU A 126 -7.06 -9.39 -0.69
N PHE A 127 -7.93 -8.68 0.02
CA PHE A 127 -9.38 -8.98 0.01
C PHE A 127 -10.01 -8.71 -1.36
N GLY A 128 -9.58 -7.66 -2.07
CA GLY A 128 -10.02 -7.38 -3.44
C GLY A 128 -9.55 -8.45 -4.44
N GLY A 129 -8.31 -8.91 -4.32
CA GLY A 129 -7.74 -9.98 -5.16
C GLY A 129 -8.44 -11.32 -4.96
N MET A 130 -8.69 -11.72 -3.70
CA MET A 130 -9.40 -12.96 -3.37
C MET A 130 -10.87 -12.93 -3.81
N ALA A 131 -11.57 -11.80 -3.63
CA ALA A 131 -12.96 -11.67 -4.07
C ALA A 131 -13.09 -11.78 -5.60
N THR A 132 -12.14 -11.21 -6.35
CA THR A 132 -12.09 -11.31 -7.81
C THR A 132 -11.80 -12.74 -8.27
N TRP A 133 -10.95 -13.48 -7.55
CA TRP A 133 -10.70 -14.89 -7.85
C TRP A 133 -11.96 -15.75 -7.63
N HIS A 134 -12.63 -15.58 -6.49
CA HIS A 134 -13.86 -16.33 -6.18
C HIS A 134 -15.01 -16.07 -7.18
N SER A 135 -15.14 -14.84 -7.69
CA SER A 135 -16.18 -14.52 -8.68
C SER A 135 -15.90 -15.17 -10.04
N ILE A 136 -14.63 -15.26 -10.46
CA ILE A 136 -14.24 -15.93 -11.70
C ILE A 136 -14.46 -17.44 -11.61
N THR A 137 -14.08 -18.07 -10.50
CA THR A 137 -14.28 -19.51 -10.29
C THR A 137 -15.76 -19.88 -10.29
N SER A 138 -16.59 -19.13 -9.55
CA SER A 138 -18.03 -19.40 -9.48
C SER A 138 -18.76 -19.15 -10.82
N ALA A 139 -18.35 -18.14 -11.59
CA ALA A 139 -18.88 -17.91 -12.94
C ALA A 139 -18.52 -19.04 -13.92
N THR A 140 -17.29 -19.56 -13.82
CA THR A 140 -16.81 -20.67 -14.67
C THR A 140 -17.55 -21.97 -14.36
N GLU A 141 -17.72 -22.31 -13.08
CA GLU A 141 -18.51 -23.47 -12.64
C GLU A 141 -19.97 -23.40 -13.13
N SER A 142 -20.57 -22.22 -13.04
CA SER A 142 -21.95 -21.99 -13.50
C SER A 142 -22.10 -22.18 -15.02
N ALA A 143 -21.13 -21.70 -15.81
CA ALA A 143 -21.13 -21.87 -17.25
C ALA A 143 -20.95 -23.34 -17.66
N VAL A 144 -20.02 -24.06 -17.03
CA VAL A 144 -19.79 -25.50 -17.27
C VAL A 144 -21.01 -26.32 -16.86
N GLY A 145 -21.63 -26.02 -15.71
CA GLY A 145 -22.84 -26.68 -15.24
C GLY A 145 -24.05 -26.47 -16.15
N PHE A 146 -24.19 -25.28 -16.75
CA PHE A 146 -25.23 -25.01 -17.74
C PHE A 146 -25.04 -25.83 -19.02
N THR A 147 -23.82 -25.87 -19.57
CA THR A 147 -23.50 -26.70 -20.74
C THR A 147 -23.72 -28.20 -20.46
N GLY A 148 -23.32 -28.69 -19.29
CA GLY A 148 -23.55 -30.07 -18.88
C GLY A 148 -25.04 -30.43 -18.78
N LYS A 149 -25.87 -29.51 -18.26
CA LYS A 149 -27.33 -29.70 -18.21
C LYS A 149 -27.97 -29.74 -19.59
N LEU A 150 -27.54 -28.87 -20.51
CA LEU A 150 -28.03 -28.88 -21.89
C LEU A 150 -27.65 -30.17 -22.62
N LEU A 151 -26.41 -30.64 -22.47
CA LEU A 151 -25.98 -31.91 -23.06
C LEU A 151 -26.83 -33.09 -22.56
N ASN A 152 -27.06 -33.19 -21.25
CA ASN A 152 -27.89 -34.25 -20.66
C ASN A 152 -29.39 -34.16 -21.00
N THR A 153 -29.85 -33.03 -21.54
CA THR A 153 -31.24 -32.87 -21.98
C THR A 153 -31.41 -33.20 -23.47
N VAL A 154 -30.32 -33.26 -24.23
CA VAL A 154 -30.34 -33.44 -25.70
C VAL A 154 -29.88 -34.85 -26.14
N THR A 155 -29.24 -35.62 -25.25
CA THR A 155 -29.01 -37.08 -25.40
C THR A 155 -29.95 -37.88 -24.52
#